data_AF-A0A4U7EY58-F1
#
_entry.id   AF-A0A4U7EY58-F1
#
_cell.length_a   1.000
_cell.length_b   1.000
_cell.length_c   1.000
_cell.angle_alpha   90.00
_cell.angle_beta   90.00
_cell.angle_gamma   90.00
#
_symmetry.space_group_name_H-M   'P 1'
#
loop_
_entity.id
_entity.type
_entity.pdbx_description
1 polymer ?
#
loop_
_entity_poly.entity_id
_entity_poly.type
_entity_poly.pdbx_seq_one_letter_code
_entity_poly.pdbx_strand_id
1 'polypeptide(L)'
;RTESALADGVREALAVDPDEFAARAEEEAEIVKQELRDGSFDNHQSIVGFEYEFYAVADGRWSEESRAGDYALMRVPRRMLELMGFEKELGLHNAEMSTSPQPLSDHGLMAQLAEVRARLEAAENTAGVEGMRLVSDGIWTIPPAGETAAGYLTDSVDVDGVTVAVNMSDSVRYHAMANTEGAGATDVS
;
A
#
# COMPACT_ATOMS: atom_id res chain seq x y z
N ARG A 1 11.77 11.14 -16.25
CA ARG A 1 13.15 10.72 -15.83
C ARG A 1 13.13 9.60 -14.79
N THR A 2 11.97 9.28 -14.22
CA THR A 2 11.73 8.28 -13.17
C THR A 2 11.42 6.87 -13.72
N GLU A 3 10.64 6.76 -14.79
CA GLU A 3 10.23 5.45 -15.35
C GLU A 3 11.42 4.58 -15.81
N SER A 4 12.40 5.16 -16.49
CA SER A 4 13.62 4.44 -16.90
C SER A 4 14.44 3.97 -15.69
N ALA A 5 14.51 4.76 -14.61
CA ALA A 5 15.20 4.36 -13.38
C ALA A 5 14.44 3.26 -12.62
N LEU A 6 13.11 3.27 -12.64
CA LEU A 6 12.28 2.20 -12.10
C LEU A 6 12.47 0.91 -12.88
N ALA A 7 12.43 0.96 -14.22
CA ALA A 7 12.66 -0.20 -15.08
C ALA A 7 14.07 -0.77 -14.90
N ASP A 8 15.09 0.08 -14.76
CA ASP A 8 16.45 -0.34 -14.42
C ASP A 8 16.50 -1.11 -13.09
N GLY A 9 15.88 -0.57 -12.04
CA GLY A 9 15.83 -1.23 -10.72
C GLY A 9 15.05 -2.55 -10.74
N VAL A 10 13.97 -2.63 -11.52
CA VAL A 10 13.23 -3.89 -11.70
C VAL A 10 14.09 -4.93 -12.40
N ARG A 11 14.80 -4.56 -13.46
CA ARG A 11 15.73 -5.48 -14.15
C ARG A 11 16.85 -5.95 -13.23
N GLU A 12 17.40 -5.07 -12.41
CA GLU A 12 18.40 -5.42 -11.41
C GLU A 12 17.86 -6.43 -10.40
N ALA A 13 16.65 -6.21 -9.88
CA ALA A 13 15.99 -7.14 -8.97
C ALA A 13 15.70 -8.49 -9.61
N LEU A 14 15.28 -8.52 -10.88
CA LEU A 14 15.00 -9.75 -11.64
C LEU A 14 16.27 -10.51 -12.07
N ALA A 15 17.43 -9.86 -12.07
CA ALA A 15 18.71 -10.49 -12.39
C ALA A 15 19.31 -11.27 -11.21
N VAL A 16 18.70 -11.18 -10.01
CA VAL A 16 19.11 -11.96 -8.85
C VAL A 16 18.83 -13.45 -9.12
N ASP A 17 19.82 -14.30 -8.85
CA ASP A 17 19.67 -15.75 -8.96
C ASP A 17 18.67 -16.26 -7.89
N PRO A 18 17.52 -16.83 -8.30
CA PRO A 18 16.49 -17.25 -7.36
C PRO A 18 16.92 -18.43 -6.50
N ASP A 19 17.78 -19.32 -7.00
CA ASP A 19 18.25 -20.49 -6.27
C ASP A 19 19.28 -20.07 -5.21
N GLU A 20 20.20 -19.17 -5.56
CA GLU A 20 21.15 -18.58 -4.59
C GLU A 20 20.41 -17.79 -3.51
N PHE A 21 19.43 -16.97 -3.90
CA PHE A 21 18.61 -16.22 -2.96
C PHE A 21 17.81 -17.14 -2.03
N ALA A 22 17.17 -18.19 -2.57
CA ALA A 22 16.40 -19.14 -1.77
C ALA A 22 17.29 -19.91 -0.78
N ALA A 23 18.46 -20.38 -1.21
CA ALA A 23 19.42 -21.07 -0.34
C ALA A 23 19.88 -20.17 0.81
N ARG A 24 20.18 -18.89 0.51
CA ARG A 24 20.56 -17.92 1.53
C ARG A 24 19.41 -17.58 2.47
N ALA A 25 18.19 -17.40 1.95
CA ALA A 25 17.02 -17.13 2.77
C ALA A 25 16.71 -18.30 3.71
N GLU A 26 16.94 -19.55 3.29
CA GLU A 26 16.80 -20.73 4.14
C GLU A 26 17.86 -20.77 5.25
N GLU A 27 19.12 -20.45 4.94
CA GLU A 27 20.19 -20.32 5.94
C GLU A 27 19.86 -19.23 6.98
N GLU A 28 19.49 -18.03 6.53
CA GLU A 28 19.11 -16.92 7.41
C GLU A 28 17.86 -17.26 8.24
N ALA A 29 16.91 -18.01 7.67
CA ALA A 29 15.73 -18.47 8.39
C ALA A 29 16.08 -19.45 9.52
N GLU A 30 17.07 -20.33 9.35
CA GLU A 30 17.52 -21.21 10.43
C GLU A 30 18.15 -20.43 11.60
N ILE A 31 18.86 -19.33 11.31
CA ILE A 31 19.36 -18.43 12.36
C ILE A 31 18.19 -17.83 13.14
N VAL A 32 17.20 -17.24 12.46
CA VAL A 32 16.02 -16.64 13.13
C VAL A 32 15.24 -17.69 13.93
N LYS A 33 15.05 -18.90 13.38
CA LYS A 33 14.39 -20.00 14.09
C LYS A 33 15.16 -20.41 15.35
N GLN A 34 16.49 -20.41 15.30
CA GLN A 34 17.30 -20.74 16.46
C GLN A 34 17.18 -19.66 17.55
N GLU A 35 17.30 -18.38 17.18
CA GLU A 35 17.11 -17.26 18.11
C GLU A 35 15.70 -17.24 18.74
N LEU A 36 14.66 -17.64 17.99
CA LEU A 36 13.31 -17.83 18.53
C LEU A 36 13.25 -18.96 19.57
N ARG A 37 13.94 -20.08 19.35
CA ARG A 37 14.00 -21.20 20.32
C ARG A 37 14.80 -20.83 21.57
N ASP A 38 15.84 -20.02 21.40
CA ASP A 38 16.72 -19.57 22.48
C ASP A 38 16.10 -18.43 23.31
N GLY A 39 14.93 -17.92 22.90
CA GLY A 39 14.18 -16.87 23.61
C GLY A 39 14.80 -15.48 23.44
N SER A 40 15.66 -15.27 22.44
CA SER A 40 16.34 -13.98 22.21
C SER A 40 15.37 -12.83 21.93
N PHE A 41 14.16 -13.15 21.47
CA PHE A 41 13.09 -12.19 21.18
C PHE A 41 11.96 -12.20 22.23
N ASP A 42 12.13 -12.93 23.34
CA ASP A 42 11.11 -12.98 24.39
C ASP A 42 10.93 -11.60 25.01
N ASN A 43 9.72 -11.05 24.85
CA ASN A 43 9.35 -9.78 25.44
C ASN A 43 8.56 -10.01 26.74
N HIS A 44 8.99 -9.33 27.82
CA HIS A 44 8.31 -9.40 29.11
C HIS A 44 6.95 -8.65 29.12
N GLN A 45 6.64 -7.89 28.08
CA GLN A 45 5.42 -7.10 27.98
C GLN A 45 4.75 -7.28 26.63
N SER A 46 3.50 -7.76 26.64
CA SER A 46 2.68 -7.79 25.43
C SER A 46 2.43 -6.36 24.93
N ILE A 47 2.53 -6.16 23.61
CA ILE A 47 2.30 -4.87 22.93
C ILE A 47 1.19 -5.01 21.88
N VAL A 48 0.56 -3.89 21.54
CA VAL A 48 -0.47 -3.78 20.51
C VAL A 48 -0.23 -2.54 19.67
N GLY A 49 -0.37 -2.68 18.37
CA GLY A 49 -0.40 -1.62 17.36
C GLY A 49 -1.45 -2.00 16.31
N PHE A 50 -1.91 -1.01 15.55
CA PHE A 50 -2.90 -1.18 14.51
C PHE A 50 -2.40 -0.58 13.21
N GLU A 51 -2.70 -1.25 12.11
CA GLU A 51 -2.51 -0.76 10.74
C GLU A 51 -3.89 -0.65 10.10
N TYR A 52 -4.12 0.45 9.38
CA TYR A 52 -5.36 0.74 8.69
C TYR A 52 -5.07 1.12 7.24
N GLU A 53 -5.70 0.41 6.32
CA GLU A 53 -5.67 0.75 4.91
C GLU A 53 -6.97 1.47 4.51
N PHE A 54 -6.82 2.46 3.63
CA PHE A 54 -7.91 3.26 3.11
C PHE A 54 -7.88 3.34 1.60
N TYR A 55 -9.07 3.45 1.00
CA TYR A 55 -9.31 3.95 -0.33
C TYR A 55 -9.61 5.46 -0.27
N ALA A 56 -8.97 6.24 -1.13
CA ALA A 56 -9.39 7.62 -1.36
C ALA A 56 -10.48 7.66 -2.43
N VAL A 57 -11.57 8.36 -2.12
CA VAL A 57 -12.76 8.45 -2.98
C VAL A 57 -13.27 9.88 -3.03
N ALA A 58 -13.95 10.25 -4.11
CA ALA A 58 -14.54 11.58 -4.23
C ALA A 58 -15.62 11.83 -3.17
N ASP A 59 -15.54 12.96 -2.48
CA ASP A 59 -16.51 13.39 -1.45
C ASP A 59 -17.77 14.06 -2.04
N GLY A 60 -17.83 14.23 -3.38
CA GLY A 60 -18.93 14.86 -4.10
C GLY A 60 -18.90 16.40 -4.10
N ARG A 61 -17.88 17.03 -3.50
CA ARG A 61 -17.75 18.50 -3.42
C ARG A 61 -17.72 19.18 -4.78
N TRP A 62 -17.18 18.51 -5.79
CA TRP A 62 -16.98 19.07 -7.12
C TRP A 62 -18.04 18.61 -8.15
N SER A 63 -19.06 17.84 -7.71
CA SER A 63 -20.08 17.21 -8.57
C SER A 63 -21.52 17.69 -8.28
N GLU A 64 -21.74 19.01 -8.21
CA GLU A 64 -23.04 19.58 -7.81
C GLU A 64 -24.24 19.26 -8.75
N GLU A 65 -24.01 18.90 -10.02
CA GLU A 65 -25.11 18.82 -11.01
C GLU A 65 -25.62 17.39 -11.30
N SER A 66 -24.84 16.34 -11.03
CA SER A 66 -25.21 14.96 -11.44
C SER A 66 -24.97 13.86 -10.40
N ARG A 67 -24.24 14.14 -9.30
CA ARG A 67 -23.67 13.10 -8.40
C ARG A 67 -22.84 12.03 -9.12
N ALA A 68 -22.56 12.22 -10.41
CA ALA A 68 -21.77 11.28 -11.19
C ALA A 68 -20.34 11.35 -10.66
N GLY A 69 -19.82 10.19 -10.25
CA GLY A 69 -18.50 10.09 -9.65
C GLY A 69 -18.46 10.31 -8.14
N ASP A 70 -19.61 10.41 -7.44
CA ASP A 70 -19.61 10.31 -5.98
C ASP A 70 -18.99 8.97 -5.55
N TYR A 71 -18.05 9.04 -4.60
CA TYR A 71 -17.29 7.88 -4.15
C TYR A 71 -16.49 7.16 -5.26
N ALA A 72 -16.29 7.82 -6.41
CA ALA A 72 -15.36 7.34 -7.41
C ALA A 72 -13.95 7.33 -6.83
N LEU A 73 -13.19 6.30 -7.14
CA LEU A 73 -11.81 6.16 -6.70
C LEU A 73 -10.97 7.37 -7.12
N MET A 74 -10.14 7.86 -6.22
CA MET A 74 -9.22 8.96 -6.45
C MET A 74 -7.79 8.53 -6.18
N ARG A 75 -6.85 9.09 -6.95
CA ARG A 75 -5.41 8.94 -6.68
C ARG A 75 -5.03 9.91 -5.55
N VAL A 76 -4.35 9.41 -4.53
CA VAL A 76 -3.83 10.21 -3.41
C VAL A 76 -2.53 10.88 -3.81
N PRO A 77 -2.46 12.23 -3.81
CA PRO A 77 -1.21 12.93 -4.04
C PRO A 77 -0.15 12.49 -3.02
N ARG A 78 1.05 12.10 -3.47
CA ARG A 78 2.08 11.54 -2.56
C ARG A 78 2.53 12.50 -1.46
N ARG A 79 2.58 13.79 -1.77
CA ARG A 79 2.85 14.84 -0.78
C ARG A 79 1.77 14.91 0.32
N MET A 80 0.54 14.52 0.01
CA MET A 80 -0.54 14.46 0.98
C MET A 80 -0.33 13.34 1.99
N LEU A 81 0.11 12.15 1.54
CA LEU A 81 0.45 11.04 2.44
C LEU A 81 1.50 11.47 3.47
N GLU A 82 2.55 12.16 3.00
CA GLU A 82 3.59 12.73 3.86
C GLU A 82 3.03 13.74 4.87
N LEU A 83 2.09 14.61 4.46
CA LEU A 83 1.43 15.57 5.35
C LEU A 83 0.52 14.90 6.38
N MET A 84 -0.14 13.81 6.02
CA MET A 84 -0.98 13.01 6.92
C MET A 84 -0.15 12.10 7.84
N GLY A 85 1.14 11.92 7.54
CA GLY A 85 2.01 10.94 8.21
C GLY A 85 1.63 9.50 7.90
N PHE A 86 1.07 9.28 6.70
CA PHE A 86 0.63 7.98 6.20
C PHE A 86 1.68 7.38 5.28
N GLU A 87 1.76 6.06 5.27
CA GLU A 87 2.66 5.33 4.40
C GLU A 87 2.07 5.16 2.99
N LYS A 88 2.98 4.99 2.03
CA LYS A 88 2.62 4.76 0.63
C LYS A 88 2.28 3.29 0.44
N GLU A 89 1.06 3.04 0.01
CA GLU A 89 0.61 1.70 -0.33
C GLU A 89 0.86 1.31 -1.78
N LEU A 90 0.55 0.06 -2.12
CA LEU A 90 0.64 -0.46 -3.48
C LEU A 90 -0.06 0.44 -4.49
N GLY A 91 -1.36 0.73 -4.31
CA GLY A 91 -2.14 1.54 -5.23
C GLY A 91 -1.89 3.04 -5.09
N LEU A 92 -1.97 3.80 -6.20
CA LEU A 92 -2.02 5.27 -6.13
C LEU A 92 -3.24 5.79 -5.36
N HIS A 93 -4.25 4.96 -5.15
CA HIS A 93 -5.52 5.28 -4.51
C HIS A 93 -5.60 4.82 -3.06
N ASN A 94 -4.54 4.19 -2.56
CA ASN A 94 -4.47 3.68 -1.21
C ASN A 94 -3.62 4.58 -0.30
N ALA A 95 -3.94 4.53 0.98
CA ALA A 95 -3.20 5.19 2.04
C ALA A 95 -3.17 4.28 3.27
N GLU A 96 -2.03 4.17 3.94
CA GLU A 96 -1.88 3.35 5.15
C GLU A 96 -1.59 4.23 6.37
N MET A 97 -2.27 3.93 7.47
CA MET A 97 -2.01 4.51 8.77
C MET A 97 -1.65 3.43 9.77
N SER A 98 -0.46 3.51 10.34
CA SER A 98 -0.04 2.66 11.45
C SER A 98 -0.01 3.47 12.76
N THR A 99 -0.33 2.83 13.87
CA THR A 99 -0.18 3.41 15.21
C THR A 99 1.12 3.00 15.86
N SER A 100 1.57 3.82 16.81
CA SER A 100 2.73 3.50 17.64
C SER A 100 2.42 2.29 18.53
N PRO A 101 3.36 1.34 18.73
CA PRO A 101 3.14 0.23 19.65
C PRO A 101 2.87 0.71 21.08
N GLN A 102 1.83 0.16 21.71
CA GLN A 102 1.43 0.46 23.08
C GLN A 102 1.42 -0.83 23.92
N PRO A 103 1.60 -0.76 25.25
CA PRO A 103 1.40 -1.92 26.12
C PRO A 103 -0.01 -2.50 25.96
N LEU A 104 -0.16 -3.82 25.85
CA LEU A 104 -1.47 -4.47 25.83
C LEU A 104 -2.08 -4.45 27.25
N SER A 105 -2.76 -3.35 27.54
CA SER A 105 -3.38 -3.01 28.83
C SER A 105 -4.52 -2.02 28.59
N ASP A 106 -5.37 -1.79 29.59
CA ASP A 106 -6.45 -0.80 29.47
C ASP A 106 -5.94 0.59 29.09
N HIS A 107 -4.84 1.04 29.70
CA HIS A 107 -4.23 2.33 29.37
C HIS A 107 -3.65 2.37 27.95
N GLY A 108 -3.01 1.29 27.50
CA GLY A 108 -2.47 1.22 26.15
C GLY A 108 -3.56 1.13 25.08
N LEU A 109 -4.67 0.44 25.34
CA LEU A 109 -5.83 0.43 24.44
C LEU A 109 -6.51 1.81 24.37
N MET A 110 -6.56 2.56 25.48
CA MET A 110 -7.02 3.95 25.46
C MET A 110 -6.07 4.86 24.69
N ALA A 111 -4.75 4.64 24.80
CA ALA A 111 -3.75 5.36 24.00
C ALA A 111 -3.91 5.07 22.50
N GLN A 112 -4.09 3.79 22.12
CA GLN A 112 -4.40 3.38 20.75
C GLN A 112 -5.65 4.09 20.22
N LEU A 113 -6.75 4.07 20.97
CA LEU A 113 -8.00 4.73 20.57
C LEU A 113 -7.80 6.25 20.37
N ALA A 114 -7.06 6.91 21.26
CA ALA A 114 -6.79 8.33 21.14
C ALA A 114 -5.92 8.66 19.93
N GLU A 115 -4.88 7.85 19.67
CA GLU A 115 -3.99 8.00 18.51
C GLU A 115 -4.76 7.81 17.20
N VAL A 116 -5.54 6.74 17.07
CA VAL A 116 -6.38 6.47 15.90
C VAL A 116 -7.32 7.64 15.62
N ARG A 117 -8.02 8.14 16.63
CA ARG A 117 -8.95 9.28 16.46
C ARG A 117 -8.23 10.53 15.99
N ALA A 118 -7.13 10.89 16.63
CA ALA A 118 -6.38 12.10 16.29
C ALA A 118 -5.81 12.04 14.87
N ARG A 119 -5.25 10.89 14.49
CA ARG A 119 -4.67 10.69 13.16
C ARG A 119 -5.74 10.66 12.07
N LEU A 120 -6.87 9.99 12.29
CA LEU A 120 -7.98 9.97 11.34
C LEU A 120 -8.58 11.36 11.15
N GLU A 121 -8.82 12.10 12.23
CA GLU A 121 -9.35 13.47 12.14
C GLU A 121 -8.41 14.38 11.34
N ALA A 122 -7.10 14.31 11.58
CA ALA A 122 -6.12 15.07 10.81
C ALA A 122 -6.10 14.67 9.32
N ALA A 123 -6.17 13.37 9.04
CA ALA A 123 -6.18 12.84 7.68
C ALA A 123 -7.46 13.22 6.92
N GLU A 124 -8.63 13.07 7.54
CA GLU A 124 -9.93 13.45 6.95
C GLU A 124 -10.00 14.96 6.66
N ASN A 125 -9.50 15.80 7.57
CA ASN A 125 -9.42 17.25 7.33
C ASN A 125 -8.53 17.58 6.13
N THR A 126 -7.40 16.89 6.00
CA THR A 126 -6.44 17.09 4.91
C THR A 126 -6.99 16.60 3.57
N ALA A 127 -7.49 15.37 3.51
CA ALA A 127 -8.09 14.77 2.33
C ALA A 127 -9.34 15.56 1.88
N GLY A 128 -10.13 16.00 2.86
CA GLY A 128 -11.32 16.81 2.64
C GLY A 128 -10.99 18.08 1.86
N VAL A 129 -9.92 18.82 2.17
CA VAL A 129 -9.54 20.04 1.41
C VAL A 129 -9.46 19.80 -0.10
N GLU A 130 -9.10 18.59 -0.50
CA GLU A 130 -8.85 18.18 -1.88
C GLU A 130 -10.04 17.42 -2.51
N GLY A 131 -11.21 17.44 -1.85
CA GLY A 131 -12.43 16.77 -2.31
C GLY A 131 -12.38 15.25 -2.18
N MET A 132 -11.54 14.74 -1.28
CA MET A 132 -11.40 13.31 -1.02
C MET A 132 -11.98 12.93 0.34
N ARG A 133 -12.48 11.70 0.41
CA ARG A 133 -12.81 10.97 1.63
C ARG A 133 -11.95 9.72 1.69
N LEU A 134 -11.46 9.39 2.88
CA LEU A 134 -10.79 8.12 3.15
C LEU A 134 -11.82 7.10 3.64
N VAL A 135 -11.84 5.92 3.03
CA VAL A 135 -12.78 4.85 3.35
C VAL A 135 -12.01 3.56 3.57
N SER A 136 -12.18 2.93 4.74
CA SER A 136 -11.64 1.60 5.01
C SER A 136 -12.69 0.56 4.59
N ASP A 137 -12.37 -0.20 3.55
CA ASP A 137 -13.21 -1.27 3.01
C ASP A 137 -12.30 -2.40 2.51
N GLY A 138 -12.82 -3.61 2.34
CA GLY A 138 -12.03 -4.76 1.88
C GLY A 138 -11.77 -4.75 0.37
N ILE A 139 -12.69 -4.20 -0.44
CA ILE A 139 -12.50 -4.05 -1.88
C ILE A 139 -13.31 -2.88 -2.42
N TRP A 140 -12.65 -1.98 -3.16
CA TRP A 140 -13.32 -0.88 -3.83
C TRP A 140 -13.64 -1.21 -5.28
N THR A 141 -14.91 -1.15 -5.67
CA THR A 141 -15.37 -1.55 -7.01
C THR A 141 -15.87 -0.38 -7.87
N ILE A 142 -15.94 0.83 -7.31
CA ILE A 142 -16.35 2.05 -8.03
C ILE A 142 -15.09 2.69 -8.63
N PRO A 143 -14.92 2.70 -9.97
CA PRO A 143 -13.72 3.26 -10.60
C PRO A 143 -13.65 4.78 -10.48
N PRO A 144 -12.54 5.40 -10.90
CA PRO A 144 -12.51 6.84 -11.15
C PRO A 144 -13.59 7.28 -12.15
N ALA A 145 -14.01 8.53 -12.05
CA ALA A 145 -15.03 9.09 -12.92
C ALA A 145 -14.60 9.01 -14.39
N GLY A 146 -15.42 8.38 -15.23
CA GLY A 146 -15.15 8.21 -16.66
C GLY A 146 -14.27 7.02 -17.02
N GLU A 147 -13.83 6.23 -16.05
CA GLU A 147 -13.01 5.04 -16.25
C GLU A 147 -13.79 3.76 -15.92
N THR A 148 -13.22 2.59 -16.25
CA THR A 148 -13.73 1.29 -15.79
C THR A 148 -12.81 0.73 -14.70
N ALA A 149 -13.33 -0.08 -13.77
CA ALA A 149 -12.51 -0.63 -12.69
C ALA A 149 -11.41 -1.53 -13.23
N ALA A 150 -11.74 -2.40 -14.19
CA ALA A 150 -10.75 -3.22 -14.89
C ALA A 150 -9.70 -2.35 -15.58
N GLY A 151 -10.13 -1.39 -16.41
CA GLY A 151 -9.22 -0.50 -17.13
C GLY A 151 -8.26 0.23 -16.21
N TYR A 152 -8.74 0.80 -15.09
CA TYR A 152 -7.90 1.50 -14.13
C TYR A 152 -6.94 0.55 -13.38
N LEU A 153 -7.45 -0.57 -12.86
CA LEU A 153 -6.67 -1.47 -12.00
C LEU A 153 -5.64 -2.31 -12.79
N THR A 154 -5.87 -2.52 -14.09
CA THR A 154 -4.96 -3.28 -14.95
C THR A 154 -4.17 -2.40 -15.92
N ASP A 155 -4.27 -1.07 -15.83
CA ASP A 155 -3.55 -0.16 -16.73
C ASP A 155 -2.04 -0.29 -16.56
N SER A 156 -1.33 -0.45 -17.67
CA SER A 156 0.12 -0.64 -17.68
C SER A 156 0.75 -0.19 -18.98
N VAL A 157 2.04 0.11 -18.92
CA VAL A 157 2.89 0.46 -20.05
C VAL A 157 4.13 -0.42 -20.08
N ASP A 158 4.64 -0.73 -21.28
CA ASP A 158 5.94 -1.37 -21.44
C ASP A 158 7.04 -0.30 -21.46
N VAL A 159 8.02 -0.45 -20.57
CA VAL A 159 9.22 0.39 -20.51
C VAL A 159 10.45 -0.51 -20.58
N ASP A 160 11.08 -0.56 -21.75
CA ASP A 160 12.26 -1.39 -22.01
C ASP A 160 12.07 -2.87 -21.64
N GLY A 161 10.88 -3.43 -21.95
CA GLY A 161 10.52 -4.83 -21.66
C GLY A 161 10.05 -5.08 -20.22
N VAL A 162 9.91 -4.04 -19.39
CA VAL A 162 9.31 -4.12 -18.05
C VAL A 162 7.88 -3.60 -18.11
N THR A 163 6.93 -4.39 -17.60
CA THR A 163 5.53 -3.95 -17.43
C THR A 163 5.42 -3.05 -16.20
N VAL A 164 5.08 -1.78 -16.42
CA VAL A 164 4.91 -0.77 -15.38
C VAL A 164 3.43 -0.45 -15.24
N ALA A 165 2.81 -0.88 -14.12
CA ALA A 165 1.44 -0.53 -13.77
C ALA A 165 1.30 0.97 -13.50
N VAL A 166 0.38 1.64 -14.20
CA VAL A 166 0.21 3.11 -14.16
C VAL A 166 -0.38 3.59 -12.83
N ASN A 167 -1.21 2.76 -12.21
CA ASN A 167 -1.94 3.10 -10.98
C ASN A 167 -1.36 2.44 -9.72
N MET A 168 -0.07 2.11 -9.76
CA MET A 168 0.72 1.57 -8.65
C MET A 168 1.79 2.57 -8.20
N SER A 169 2.26 2.47 -6.95
CA SER A 169 3.43 3.18 -6.45
C SER A 169 4.68 2.81 -7.24
N ASP A 170 5.56 3.81 -7.49
CA ASP A 170 6.90 3.66 -8.07
C ASP A 170 7.85 2.90 -7.12
N SER A 171 7.54 1.63 -6.87
CA SER A 171 8.26 0.73 -5.98
C SER A 171 8.83 -0.41 -6.79
N VAL A 172 10.17 -0.47 -6.86
CA VAL A 172 10.90 -1.56 -7.54
C VAL A 172 10.41 -2.92 -7.06
N ARG A 173 10.18 -3.08 -5.74
CA ARG A 173 9.67 -4.33 -5.15
C ARG A 173 8.36 -4.77 -5.79
N TYR A 174 7.37 -3.87 -5.85
CA TYR A 174 6.05 -4.23 -6.35
C TYR A 174 6.06 -4.51 -7.86
N HIS A 175 6.81 -3.72 -8.64
CA HIS A 175 6.96 -3.98 -10.06
C HIS A 175 7.77 -5.25 -10.36
N ALA A 176 8.81 -5.56 -9.60
CA ALA A 176 9.57 -6.81 -9.75
C ALA A 176 8.69 -8.05 -9.46
N MET A 177 7.88 -8.00 -8.39
CA MET A 177 6.89 -9.05 -8.10
C MET A 177 5.91 -9.26 -9.27
N ALA A 178 5.44 -8.18 -9.89
CA ALA A 178 4.52 -8.25 -11.03
C ALA A 178 5.17 -8.75 -12.34
N ASN A 179 6.50 -8.66 -12.46
CA ASN A 179 7.26 -9.02 -13.67
C ASN A 179 8.04 -10.35 -13.53
N THR A 180 7.89 -11.08 -12.42
CA THR A 180 8.53 -12.39 -12.24
C THR A 180 7.81 -13.47 -13.07
N GLU A 181 8.56 -14.42 -13.64
CA GLU A 181 7.99 -15.53 -14.41
C GLU A 181 6.94 -16.29 -13.57
N GLY A 182 5.71 -16.36 -14.08
CA GLY A 182 4.54 -16.92 -13.38
C GLY A 182 3.45 -15.89 -13.05
N ALA A 183 3.75 -14.59 -13.03
CA ALA A 183 2.75 -13.53 -12.82
C ALA A 183 1.79 -13.34 -14.02
N GLY A 184 2.18 -13.79 -15.21
CA GLY A 184 1.38 -13.73 -16.45
C GLY A 184 0.75 -15.05 -16.91
N ALA A 185 0.90 -16.13 -16.15
CA ALA A 185 0.38 -17.46 -16.51
C ALA A 185 -1.00 -17.74 -15.90
N THR A 186 -1.93 -16.79 -16.01
CA THR A 186 -3.37 -17.13 -16.01
C THR A 186 -3.84 -17.08 -17.46
N ASP A 187 -3.49 -18.13 -18.20
CA ASP A 187 -4.12 -18.45 -19.47
C ASP A 187 -5.58 -18.84 -19.16
N VAL A 188 -6.49 -17.90 -19.37
CA VAL A 188 -7.93 -18.18 -19.27
C VAL A 188 -8.34 -18.88 -20.56
N SER A 189 -8.23 -20.22 -20.56
CA SER A 189 -8.95 -21.08 -21.50
C SER A 189 -10.45 -21.13 -21.18
#